data_AF-A0A401TTC1-F1
#
_entry.id   AF-A0A401TTC1-F1
#
_cell.length_a   1.000
_cell.length_b   1.000
_cell.length_c   1.000
_cell.angle_alpha   90.00
_cell.angle_beta   90.00
_cell.angle_gamma   90.00
#
_symmetry.space_group_name_H-M   'P 1'
#
loop_
_entity.id
_entity.type
_entity.pdbx_description
1 polymer ?
#
loop_
_entity_poly.entity_id
_entity_poly.type
_entity_poly.pdbx_seq_one_letter_code
_entity_poly.pdbx_strand_id
1 'polypeptide(L)' 'MEYRNLGTSGLRVPVLSFGTGTFGGQGPLFSAWGRSDASEARRLI' A
#
# COMPACT_ATOMS: atom_id res chain seq x y z
N MET A 1 -7.84 0.09 -16.85
CA MET A 1 -6.75 0.26 -15.88
C MET A 1 -5.45 0.30 -16.67
N GLU A 2 -4.66 1.36 -16.55
CA GLU A 2 -3.41 1.54 -17.31
C GLU A 2 -2.25 0.81 -16.60
N TYR A 3 -1.34 0.22 -17.39
CA TYR A 3 -0.17 -0.53 -16.90
C TYR A 3 1.10 -0.06 -17.59
N ARG A 4 2.21 0.00 -16.86
CA ARG A 4 3.54 0.40 -17.35
C ARG A 4 4.62 -0.56 -16.85
N ASN A 5 5.75 -0.59 -17.55
CA ASN A 5 6.92 -1.36 -17.10
C ASN A 5 7.57 -0.65 -15.91
N LEU A 6 7.89 -1.40 -14.86
CA LEU A 6 8.62 -0.89 -13.71
C LEU A 6 10.12 -0.90 -14.01
N GLY A 7 10.61 0.16 -14.66
CA GLY A 7 12.02 0.27 -15.06
C GLY A 7 12.49 -0.95 -15.85
N THR A 8 13.66 -1.49 -15.48
CA THR A 8 14.27 -2.69 -16.09
C THR A 8 13.95 -3.99 -15.35
N SER A 9 12.99 -3.98 -14.41
CA SER A 9 12.67 -5.16 -13.57
C SER A 9 12.01 -6.32 -14.32
N GLY A 10 11.54 -6.10 -15.55
CA GLY A 10 10.71 -7.05 -16.29
C GLY A 10 9.25 -7.12 -15.80
N LEU A 11 8.89 -6.37 -14.76
CA LEU A 11 7.53 -6.31 -14.24
C LEU A 11 6.68 -5.28 -14.98
N ARG A 12 5.44 -5.63 -15.29
CA ARG A 12 4.40 -4.72 -15.80
C ARG A 12 3.36 -4.49 -14.71
N VAL A 13 3.25 -3.27 -14.21
CA VAL A 13 2.46 -2.92 -13.01
C VAL A 13 1.37 -1.88 -13.33
N PRO A 14 0.26 -1.82 -12.58
CA PRO A 14 -0.72 -0.76 -12.72
C PRO A 14 -0.11 0.61 -12.40
N VAL A 15 -0.56 1.67 -13.07
CA VAL A 15 -0.10 3.04 -12.78
C VAL A 15 -0.61 3.58 -11.44
N LEU A 16 -1.66 2.95 -10.88
CA LEU A 16 -2.21 3.26 -9.57
C LEU A 16 -2.03 2.05 -8.65
N SER A 17 -1.35 2.25 -7.53
CA SER A 17 -1.13 1.21 -6.52
C SER A 17 -1.80 1.58 -5.20
N PHE A 18 -2.16 0.56 -4.43
CA PHE A 18 -2.76 0.73 -3.11
C PHE A 18 -1.67 0.71 -2.03
N GLY A 19 -1.46 1.84 -1.36
CA GLY A 19 -0.51 1.95 -0.26
C GLY A 19 -1.13 1.50 1.07
N THR A 20 -0.36 0.76 1.88
CA THR A 20 -0.82 0.17 3.15
C THR A 20 -0.15 0.76 4.39
N GLY A 21 0.38 1.98 4.30
CA GLY A 21 1.17 2.61 5.38
C GLY A 21 0.43 2.81 6.71
N THR A 22 -0.90 2.77 6.71
CA THR A 22 -1.74 2.87 7.92
C THR A 22 -2.13 1.52 8.51
N PHE A 23 -1.89 0.42 7.80
CA PHE A 23 -2.31 -0.93 8.21
C PHE A 23 -1.34 -1.44 9.27
N GLY A 24 -1.82 -1.59 10.50
CA GLY A 24 -1.00 -2.02 11.62
C GLY A 24 0.12 -1.03 11.98
N GLY A 25 0.03 0.25 11.58
CA GLY A 25 1.11 1.23 11.71
C GLY A 25 1.61 1.41 13.15
N GLN A 26 2.89 1.11 13.39
CA GLN A 26 3.58 1.28 14.67
C GLN A 26 4.86 2.12 14.50
N GLY A 27 5.35 2.68 15.62
CA GLY A 27 6.60 3.44 15.68
C GLY A 27 6.51 4.85 15.10
N PRO A 28 7.60 5.63 15.17
CA PRO A 28 7.58 7.08 14.92
C PRO A 28 7.12 7.46 13.50
N LEU A 29 7.42 6.62 12.51
CA LEU A 29 7.07 6.88 11.12
C LEU A 29 5.61 6.55 10.83
N PHE A 30 5.14 5.33 11.11
CA PHE A 30 3.84 4.85 10.61
C PHE A 30 2.66 5.23 11.50
N SER A 31 2.87 5.37 12.81
CA SER A 31 1.80 5.79 13.72
C SER A 31 1.29 7.22 13.47
N ALA A 32 2.05 8.03 12.73
CA ALA A 32 1.64 9.39 12.33
C ALA A 32 0.59 9.42 11.21
N TRP A 33 0.43 8.33 10.44
CA TRP A 33 -0.43 8.30 9.25
C TRP A 33 -1.77 7.61 9.48
N GLY A 34 -1.89 6.82 10.55
CA GLY A 34 -3.12 6.10 10.90
C GLY A 34 -2.82 4.82 11.67
N ARG A 35 -3.88 4.17 12.17
CA ARG A 35 -3.78 2.95 12.99
C ARG A 35 -4.86 1.93 12.64
N SER A 36 -5.07 1.67 11.34
CA SER A 36 -6.05 0.68 10.89
C SER A 36 -5.64 -0.70 11.37
N ASP A 37 -6.53 -1.39 12.06
CA ASP A 37 -6.24 -2.73 12.57
C ASP A 37 -6.41 -3.80 11.48
N ALA A 38 -6.14 -5.05 11.85
CA ALA A 38 -6.19 -6.17 10.91
C ALA A 38 -7.62 -6.50 10.41
N SER A 39 -8.66 -6.07 11.12
CA SER A 39 -10.06 -6.24 10.72
C SER A 39 -10.46 -5.18 9.69
N GLU A 40 -10.09 -3.92 9.95
CA GLU A 40 -10.34 -2.80 9.06
C GLU A 40 -9.55 -2.93 7.76
N ALA A 41 -8.25 -3.26 7.85
CA ALA A 41 -7.39 -3.48 6.69
C ALA A 41 -7.94 -4.56 5.74
N ARG A 42 -8.50 -5.65 6.30
CA ARG A 42 -9.10 -6.75 5.52
C ARG A 42 -10.38 -6.37 4.79
N ARG A 43 -11.07 -5.29 5.18
CA ARG A 43 -12.27 -4.83 4.46
C ARG A 43 -11.92 -3.96 3.25
N LEU A 44 -10.70 -3.44 3.19
CA LEU A 44 -10.23 -2.52 2.16
C LEU A 44 -9.57 -3.24 0.98
N ILE A 45 -9.28 -4.54 1.12
CA ILE A 45 -8.67 -5.43 0.12
C ILE A 45 -9.63 -6.58 -0.21
#